data_AF-A0A2V6SW57-F1
#
_entry.id   AF-A0A2V6SW57-F1
#
_cell.length_a   1.000
_cell.length_b   1.000
_cell.length_c   1.000
_cell.angle_alpha   90.00
_cell.angle_beta   90.00
_cell.angle_gamma   90.00
#
_symmetry.space_group_name_H-M   'P 1'
#
loop_
_entity.id
_entity.type
_entity.pdbx_description
1 polymer ?
#
loop_
_entity_poly.entity_id
_entity_poly.type
_entity_poly.pdbx_seq_one_letter_code
_entity_poly.pdbx_strand_id
1 'polypeptide(L)'
;MLRHLRSERGVTLVELMVVVAIIAIIAAIAVTIFQDLQKKAKLGADQGSVGAMRSAVALYYGKNNGLFPATEGAVESLTTPAPQWNCGGPSYDATNGKVTYTFTVGTC
;
A
#
# COMPACT_ATOMS: atom_id res chain seq x y z
N MET A 1 1.09 63.83 -0.63
CA MET A 1 0.56 62.74 -1.46
C MET A 1 1.74 61.92 -1.96
N LEU A 2 2.21 60.93 -1.18
CA LEU A 2 3.42 60.16 -1.50
C LEU A 2 3.05 59.00 -2.43
N ARG A 3 3.42 59.15 -3.71
CA ARG A 3 3.22 58.15 -4.76
C ARG A 3 4.15 56.96 -4.51
N HIS A 4 3.55 55.81 -4.21
CA HIS A 4 4.24 54.53 -4.07
C HIS A 4 4.72 54.09 -5.46
N LEU A 5 6.04 54.10 -5.69
CA LEU A 5 6.65 53.56 -6.91
C LEU A 5 6.72 52.03 -6.76
N ARG A 6 5.75 51.34 -7.34
CA ARG A 6 5.71 49.88 -7.35
C ARG A 6 6.81 49.37 -8.28
N SER A 7 7.85 48.76 -7.72
CA SER A 7 8.87 48.04 -8.48
C SER A 7 8.29 46.70 -8.91
N GLU A 8 7.69 46.63 -10.10
CA GLU A 8 7.26 45.36 -10.69
C GLU A 8 8.47 44.69 -11.34
N ARG A 9 9.19 43.88 -10.56
CA ARG A 9 10.21 42.97 -11.08
C ARG A 9 9.49 41.77 -11.69
N GLY A 10 9.42 41.72 -13.02
CA GLY A 10 8.92 40.53 -13.74
C GLY A 10 9.91 39.37 -13.63
N VAL A 11 9.39 38.16 -13.43
CA VAL A 11 10.16 36.91 -13.58
C VAL A 11 10.63 36.81 -15.03
N THR A 12 11.91 36.54 -15.24
CA THR A 12 12.42 36.40 -16.61
C THR A 12 12.02 35.04 -17.19
N LEU A 13 11.71 34.98 -18.49
CA LEU A 13 11.40 33.70 -19.15
C LEU A 13 12.54 32.68 -19.00
N VAL A 14 13.79 33.16 -18.95
CA VAL A 14 14.98 32.33 -18.75
C VAL A 14 15.00 31.72 -17.35
N GLU A 15 14.67 32.51 -16.33
CA GLU A 15 14.60 32.05 -14.94
C GLU A 15 13.53 30.97 -14.77
N LEU A 16 12.37 31.15 -15.41
CA LEU A 16 11.34 30.10 -15.40
C LEU A 16 11.80 28.84 -16.14
N MET A 17 12.43 28.97 -17.31
CA MET A 17 12.94 27.82 -18.08
C MET A 17 13.96 26.97 -17.32
N VAL A 18 14.91 27.60 -16.64
CA VAL A 18 15.91 26.88 -15.83
C VAL A 18 15.23 26.15 -14.66
N VAL A 19 14.23 26.75 -14.02
CA VAL A 19 13.49 26.12 -12.93
C VAL A 19 12.75 24.87 -13.40
N VAL A 20 12.03 24.93 -14.54
CA VAL A 20 11.32 23.73 -15.04
C VAL A 20 12.29 22.64 -15.47
N ALA A 21 13.45 23.01 -16.02
CA ALA A 21 14.49 22.05 -16.38
C ALA A 21 15.03 21.29 -15.14
N ILE A 22 15.27 21.99 -14.02
CA ILE A 22 15.73 21.36 -12.77
C ILE A 22 14.62 20.47 -12.18
N ILE A 23 13.37 20.95 -12.14
CA ILE A 23 12.23 20.16 -11.63
C ILE A 23 12.04 18.88 -12.47
N ALA A 24 12.22 18.94 -13.79
CA ALA A 24 12.09 17.77 -14.67
C ALA A 24 13.12 16.67 -14.32
N ILE A 25 14.37 17.05 -14.03
CA ILE A 25 15.42 16.09 -13.65
C ILE A 25 15.08 15.43 -12.31
N ILE A 26 14.67 16.22 -11.31
CA ILE A 26 14.30 15.71 -9.98
C ILE A 26 13.06 14.80 -10.08
N ALA A 27 12.06 15.19 -10.86
CA ALA A 27 10.83 14.43 -11.04
C ALA A 27 11.09 13.05 -11.68
N ALA A 28 12.00 12.97 -12.66
CA ALA A 28 12.33 11.69 -13.31
C ALA A 28 12.88 10.65 -12.32
N ILE A 29 13.76 11.06 -11.40
CA ILE A 29 14.30 10.18 -10.36
C ILE A 29 13.21 9.82 -9.34
N ALA A 30 12.42 10.80 -8.91
CA ALA A 30 11.38 10.63 -7.90
C ALA A 30 10.31 9.60 -8.30
N VAL A 31 9.93 9.55 -9.59
CA VAL A 31 8.90 8.62 -10.09
C VAL A 31 9.27 7.15 -9.80
N THR A 32 10.50 6.74 -10.09
CA THR A 32 10.93 5.34 -9.89
C THR A 32 10.95 4.95 -8.41
N ILE A 33 11.49 5.83 -7.56
CA ILE A 33 11.54 5.60 -6.10
C ILE A 33 10.13 5.52 -5.53
N PHE A 34 9.23 6.42 -5.93
CA PHE A 34 7.87 6.45 -5.42
C PHE A 34 7.06 5.21 -5.83
N GLN A 35 7.30 4.67 -7.03
CA GLN A 35 6.70 3.39 -7.46
C GLN A 35 7.13 2.25 -6.52
N ASP A 36 8.42 2.11 -6.22
CA ASP A 36 8.91 1.05 -5.32
C ASP A 36 8.42 1.22 -3.88
N LEU A 37 8.32 2.46 -3.38
CA LEU A 37 7.77 2.74 -2.06
C LEU A 37 6.29 2.35 -1.97
N GLN A 38 5.49 2.66 -2.99
CA GLN A 38 4.09 2.24 -3.03
C GLN A 38 3.94 0.72 -3.04
N LYS A 39 4.79 -0.01 -3.78
CA LYS A 39 4.79 -1.47 -3.79
C LYS A 39 5.08 -2.06 -2.42
N LYS A 40 6.11 -1.54 -1.73
CA LYS A 40 6.46 -1.95 -0.37
C LYS A 40 5.35 -1.64 0.64
N ALA A 41 4.70 -0.48 0.51
CA ALA A 41 3.58 -0.11 1.36
C ALA A 41 2.38 -1.05 1.18
N LYS A 42 2.03 -1.37 -0.08
CA LYS A 42 0.98 -2.34 -0.40
C LYS A 42 1.29 -3.73 0.14
N LEU A 43 2.52 -4.20 -0.03
CA LEU A 43 2.96 -5.48 0.53
C LEU A 43 2.89 -5.49 2.07
N GLY A 44 3.28 -4.40 2.73
CA GLY A 44 3.15 -4.26 4.18
C GLY A 44 1.70 -4.27 4.65
N ALA A 45 0.78 -3.65 3.91
CA ALA A 45 -0.65 -3.69 4.20
C ALA A 45 -1.21 -5.12 4.09
N ASP A 46 -0.87 -5.83 3.02
CA ASP A 46 -1.29 -7.22 2.82
C ASP A 46 -0.71 -8.15 3.90
N GLN A 47 0.55 -7.95 4.31
CA GLN A 47 1.14 -8.67 5.45
C GLN A 47 0.37 -8.45 6.76
N GLY A 48 -0.07 -7.22 7.01
CA GLY A 48 -0.93 -6.89 8.16
C GLY A 48 -2.27 -7.64 8.12
N SER A 49 -2.91 -7.67 6.96
CA SER A 49 -4.14 -8.43 6.70
C SER A 49 -3.97 -9.94 6.97
N VAL A 50 -2.87 -10.54 6.52
CA VAL A 50 -2.56 -11.96 6.81
C VAL A 50 -2.40 -12.18 8.32
N GLY A 51 -1.76 -11.26 9.04
CA GLY A 51 -1.63 -11.32 10.50
C GLY A 51 -2.99 -11.29 11.21
N ALA A 52 -3.91 -10.46 10.73
CA ALA A 52 -5.28 -10.41 11.23
C ALA A 52 -6.02 -11.74 10.99
N MET A 53 -5.93 -12.29 9.77
CA MET A 53 -6.52 -13.60 9.45
C MET A 53 -5.96 -14.72 10.33
N ARG A 54 -4.64 -14.78 10.53
CA ARG A 54 -4.02 -15.79 11.41
C ARG A 54 -4.55 -15.71 12.84
N SER A 55 -4.71 -14.49 13.35
CA SER A 55 -5.28 -14.26 14.68
C SER A 55 -6.74 -14.70 14.74
N ALA A 56 -7.53 -14.41 13.70
CA ALA A 56 -8.91 -14.84 13.59
C ALA A 56 -9.06 -16.38 13.52
N VAL A 57 -8.22 -17.06 12.74
CA VAL A 57 -8.17 -18.53 12.67
C VAL A 57 -7.82 -19.13 14.03
N ALA A 58 -6.83 -18.58 14.73
CA ALA A 58 -6.45 -19.05 16.07
C ALA A 58 -7.59 -18.90 17.09
N LEU A 59 -8.30 -17.76 17.06
CA LEU A 59 -9.48 -17.53 17.90
C LEU A 59 -10.62 -18.50 17.56
N TYR A 60 -10.86 -18.76 16.27
CA TYR A 60 -11.87 -19.72 15.83
C TYR A 60 -11.53 -21.13 16.31
N TYR A 61 -10.28 -21.56 16.17
CA TYR A 61 -9.81 -22.86 16.63
C TYR A 61 -10.07 -23.06 18.13
N GLY A 62 -9.76 -22.05 18.94
CA GLY A 62 -10.01 -22.08 20.39
C GLY A 62 -11.50 -22.13 20.75
N LYS A 63 -12.39 -21.57 19.92
CA LYS A 63 -13.84 -21.53 20.16
C LYS A 63 -14.59 -22.74 19.60
N ASN A 64 -14.06 -23.41 18.59
CA ASN A 64 -14.73 -24.49 17.87
C ASN A 64 -14.10 -25.85 18.16
N ASN A 65 -13.76 -26.11 19.43
CA ASN A 65 -13.24 -27.41 19.89
C ASN A 65 -12.02 -27.92 19.10
N GLY A 66 -11.13 -27.01 18.69
CA GLY A 66 -9.93 -27.38 17.92
C GLY A 66 -10.20 -27.67 16.44
N LEU A 67 -11.32 -27.21 15.90
CA LEU A 67 -11.59 -27.26 14.47
C LEU A 67 -11.18 -25.94 13.82
N PHE A 68 -10.46 -26.04 12.70
CA PHE A 68 -10.17 -24.90 11.86
C PHE A 68 -11.39 -24.51 11.00
N PRO A 69 -11.50 -23.24 10.58
CA PRO A 69 -12.51 -22.83 9.60
C PRO A 69 -12.45 -23.72 8.35
N ALA A 70 -13.60 -24.09 7.80
CA ALA A 70 -13.66 -25.04 6.69
C ALA A 70 -13.28 -24.45 5.32
N THR A 71 -13.37 -23.13 5.16
CA THR A 71 -13.15 -22.44 3.88
C THR A 71 -12.43 -21.11 4.09
N GLU A 72 -11.78 -20.61 3.03
CA GLU A 72 -11.15 -19.29 3.02
C GLU A 72 -12.16 -18.17 3.29
N GLY A 73 -13.33 -18.22 2.66
CA GLY A 73 -14.41 -17.23 2.90
C GLY A 73 -14.90 -17.23 4.35
N ALA A 74 -14.86 -18.37 5.04
CA ALA A 74 -15.14 -18.40 6.47
C ALA A 74 -14.07 -17.62 7.25
N VAL A 75 -12.78 -17.75 6.89
CA VAL A 75 -11.70 -16.96 7.51
C VAL A 75 -11.87 -15.47 7.25
N GLU A 76 -12.17 -15.09 6.01
CA GLU A 76 -12.39 -13.67 5.64
C GLU A 76 -13.55 -13.05 6.40
N SER A 77 -14.62 -13.82 6.65
CA SER A 77 -15.77 -13.36 7.43
C SER A 77 -15.46 -13.12 8.92
N LEU A 78 -14.38 -13.73 9.44
CA LEU A 78 -13.93 -13.54 10.82
C LEU A 78 -13.11 -12.25 11.00
N THR A 79 -12.65 -11.65 9.92
CA THR A 79 -11.91 -10.39 9.90
C THR A 79 -12.83 -9.26 9.45
N THR A 80 -13.15 -8.32 10.34
CA THR A 80 -14.01 -7.15 10.03
C THR A 80 -13.25 -5.85 10.27
N PRO A 81 -13.14 -4.95 9.27
CA PRO A 81 -13.56 -5.12 7.87
C PRO A 81 -12.78 -6.23 7.16
N ALA A 82 -13.37 -6.79 6.10
CA ALA A 82 -12.73 -7.83 5.31
C ALA A 82 -11.38 -7.30 4.75
N PRO A 83 -10.32 -8.12 4.76
CA PRO A 83 -9.01 -7.69 4.28
C PRO A 83 -9.09 -7.34 2.80
N GLN A 84 -8.55 -6.17 2.46
CA GLN A 84 -8.38 -5.76 1.08
C GLN A 84 -6.97 -6.12 0.62
N TRP A 85 -6.88 -6.72 -0.56
CA TRP A 85 -5.64 -7.26 -1.10
C TRP A 85 -5.13 -6.37 -2.23
N ASN A 86 -3.85 -5.99 -2.15
CA ASN A 86 -3.26 -5.05 -3.09
C ASN A 86 -2.30 -5.72 -4.09
N CYS A 87 -1.65 -6.81 -3.67
CA CYS A 87 -0.60 -7.49 -4.45
C CYS A 87 -0.85 -8.99 -4.66
N GLY A 88 -2.06 -9.47 -4.36
CA GLY A 88 -2.48 -10.86 -4.50
C GLY A 88 -3.40 -11.30 -3.35
N GLY A 89 -4.15 -12.39 -3.54
CA GLY A 89 -5.00 -12.97 -2.50
C GLY A 89 -4.23 -13.88 -1.54
N PRO A 90 -4.79 -14.14 -0.34
CA PRO A 90 -4.28 -15.17 0.55
C PRO A 90 -4.66 -16.54 -0.05
N SER A 91 -4.03 -17.57 0.46
CA SER A 91 -4.50 -18.94 0.30
C SER A 91 -4.62 -19.56 1.68
N TYR A 92 -5.77 -20.14 1.97
CA TYR A 92 -6.05 -20.80 3.23
C TYR A 92 -6.14 -22.33 3.08
N ASP A 93 -5.36 -23.04 3.89
CA ASP A 93 -5.42 -24.49 4.03
C ASP A 93 -6.24 -24.85 5.28
N ALA A 94 -7.46 -25.36 5.05
CA ALA A 94 -8.40 -25.75 6.10
C ALA A 94 -7.97 -26.99 6.89
N THR A 95 -7.09 -27.83 6.36
CA THR A 95 -6.59 -29.03 7.06
C THR A 95 -5.61 -28.63 8.17
N ASN A 96 -4.76 -27.64 7.88
CA ASN A 96 -3.67 -27.24 8.78
C ASN A 96 -3.90 -25.87 9.45
N GLY A 97 -4.99 -25.17 9.12
CA GLY A 97 -5.25 -23.80 9.58
C GLY A 97 -4.23 -22.79 9.06
N LYS A 98 -3.52 -23.10 7.98
CA LYS A 98 -2.38 -22.30 7.50
C LYS A 98 -2.85 -21.22 6.55
N VAL A 99 -2.61 -19.96 6.92
CA VAL A 99 -2.78 -18.80 6.03
C VAL A 99 -1.45 -18.48 5.34
N THR A 100 -1.41 -18.69 4.03
CA THR A 100 -0.26 -18.42 3.17
C THR A 100 -0.56 -17.21 2.29
N TYR A 101 0.44 -16.37 2.09
CA TYR A 101 0.35 -15.26 1.16
C TYR A 101 1.51 -15.36 0.18
N THR A 102 1.19 -15.31 -1.11
CA THR A 102 2.16 -15.48 -2.19
C THR A 102 2.02 -14.28 -3.11
N PHE A 103 3.14 -13.60 -3.37
CA PHE A 103 3.18 -12.53 -4.35
C PHE A 103 4.23 -12.88 -5.40
N THR A 104 3.98 -12.45 -6.64
CA THR A 104 4.96 -12.57 -7.72
C THR A 104 5.68 -11.24 -7.87
N VAL A 105 7.01 -11.28 -7.98
CA VAL A 105 7.80 -10.07 -8.23
C VAL A 105 7.36 -9.48 -9.57
N GLY A 106 6.74 -8.30 -9.54
CA GLY A 106 6.23 -7.58 -10.72
C GLY A 106 4.71 -7.56 -10.91
N THR A 107 3.92 -8.32 -10.13
CA THR A 107 2.44 -8.17 -10.10
C THR A 107 1.97 -7.11 -9.11
N CYS A 108 2.93 -6.53 -8.39
CA CYS A 108 2.89 -5.24 -7.71
C CYS A 108 4.15 -4.47 -8.15
#